data_AF-A0A7X1XYT4-F1
#
_entry.id   AF-A0A7X1XYT4-F1
#
_cell.length_a   1.000
_cell.length_b   1.000
_cell.length_c   1.000
_cell.angle_alpha   90.00
_cell.angle_beta   90.00
_cell.angle_gamma   90.00
#
_symmetry.space_group_name_H-M   'P 1'
#
loop_
_entity.id
_entity.type
_entity.pdbx_description
1 polymer ?
#
loop_
_entity_poly.entity_id
_entity_poly.type
_entity_poly.pdbx_seq_one_letter_code
_entity_poly.pdbx_strand_id
1 'polypeptide(L)'
;MGYKLPNGGTFQHAATYAAALAFTSVSNATEAVATVVDADLVVGDIVLIESGWSTLNGRVVRVKAATAVSITLEDIDTSDTQSFPAGSGGGTLKKIETWVQIPQITDVAFSGGEQQYTDVVFLEDKQGRQVPTDKSAASMVLTIADDPGKPFVKVLEAADAGRKVEAARLNLPGNDTIYYGAYTSFSKQPTVSRGNVLTRTVNLALQAEPTRYLA
;
A
#
# COMPACT_ATOMS: atom_id res chain seq x y z
N MET A 1 -21.30 2.80 15.55
CA MET A 1 -21.78 1.60 14.83
C MET A 1 -20.58 0.95 14.14
N GLY A 2 -20.33 -0.33 14.43
CA GLY A 2 -19.06 -1.01 14.09
C GLY A 2 -18.96 -1.65 12.71
N TYR A 3 -19.94 -1.44 11.82
CA TYR A 3 -19.95 -2.01 10.48
C TYR A 3 -20.20 -0.89 9.46
N LYS A 4 -19.29 -0.72 8.51
CA LYS A 4 -19.42 0.25 7.42
C LYS A 4 -19.76 -0.53 6.14
N LEU A 5 -20.87 -0.17 5.51
CA LEU A 5 -21.17 -0.66 4.16
C LEU A 5 -20.20 0.04 3.21
N PRO A 6 -19.44 -0.68 2.35
CA PRO A 6 -18.51 -0.07 1.41
C PRO A 6 -19.22 0.67 0.26
N ASN A 7 -20.56 0.67 0.24
CA ASN A 7 -21.37 1.32 -0.79
C ASN A 7 -21.11 2.84 -0.81
N GLY A 8 -20.55 3.32 -1.93
CA GLY A 8 -20.14 4.72 -2.10
C GLY A 8 -18.64 4.97 -1.87
N GLY A 9 -17.85 3.94 -1.60
CA GLY A 9 -16.39 4.06 -1.55
C GLY A 9 -15.79 4.34 -2.93
N THR A 10 -14.74 5.16 -2.97
CA THR A 10 -14.01 5.46 -4.20
C THR A 10 -12.62 4.87 -4.13
N PHE A 11 -12.18 4.23 -5.22
CA PHE A 11 -10.82 3.79 -5.37
C PHE A 11 -10.02 4.80 -6.19
N GLN A 12 -8.82 5.11 -5.74
CA GLN A 12 -7.95 6.06 -6.43
C GLN A 12 -6.53 5.52 -6.49
N HIS A 13 -5.85 5.83 -7.58
CA HIS A 13 -4.48 5.41 -7.85
C HIS A 13 -3.61 6.67 -8.05
N ALA A 14 -2.38 6.63 -7.56
CA ALA A 14 -1.46 7.75 -7.61
C ALA A 14 -0.89 7.95 -9.02
N ALA A 15 -1.07 9.15 -9.58
CA ALA A 15 -0.69 9.44 -10.96
C ALA A 15 0.65 10.15 -11.09
N THR A 16 0.97 11.08 -10.18
CA THR A 16 2.26 11.78 -10.17
C THR A 16 2.89 11.76 -8.79
N TYR A 17 4.22 11.69 -8.78
CA TYR A 17 5.05 11.68 -7.58
C TYR A 17 6.04 12.83 -7.66
N ALA A 18 6.31 13.46 -6.52
CA ALA A 18 7.39 14.41 -6.38
C ALA A 18 8.76 13.72 -6.47
N ALA A 19 9.83 14.52 -6.52
CA ALA A 19 11.19 14.02 -6.44
C ALA A 19 11.39 13.17 -5.17
N ALA A 20 12.17 12.10 -5.30
CA ALA A 20 12.48 11.22 -4.17
C ALA A 20 13.34 11.97 -3.15
N LEU A 21 12.81 12.14 -1.93
CA LEU A 21 13.50 12.73 -0.80
C LEU A 21 14.24 11.62 -0.03
N ALA A 22 15.56 11.65 -0.04
CA ALA A 22 16.35 10.66 0.70
C ALA A 22 16.31 10.95 2.21
N PHE A 23 16.18 9.91 3.02
CA PHE A 23 16.32 9.97 4.47
C PHE A 23 17.45 9.03 4.93
N THR A 24 18.22 9.50 5.91
CA THR A 24 19.45 8.82 6.34
C THR A 24 19.21 7.85 7.49
N SER A 25 18.24 8.15 8.34
CA SER A 25 17.88 7.31 9.49
C SER A 25 16.39 7.42 9.80
N VAL A 26 15.86 6.39 10.45
CA VAL A 26 14.52 6.39 11.04
C VAL A 26 14.66 6.02 12.50
N SER A 27 14.01 6.77 13.38
CA SER A 27 14.04 6.50 14.82
C SER A 27 13.25 5.24 15.17
N ASN A 28 13.69 4.51 16.21
CA ASN A 28 12.91 3.47 16.86
C ASN A 28 12.01 4.10 17.93
N ALA A 29 10.80 4.50 17.54
CA ALA A 29 9.84 5.12 18.44
C ALA A 29 8.42 4.64 18.11
N THR A 30 7.47 4.92 19.00
CA THR A 30 6.04 4.66 18.74
C THR A 30 5.52 5.41 17.52
N GLU A 31 6.19 6.50 17.13
CA GLU A 31 6.01 7.17 15.85
C GLU A 31 7.38 7.29 15.17
N ALA A 32 7.54 6.64 14.03
CA ALA A 32 8.78 6.67 13.27
C ALA A 32 9.11 8.10 12.79
N VAL A 33 10.27 8.63 13.19
CA VAL A 33 10.80 9.90 12.72
C VAL A 33 11.93 9.64 11.73
N ALA A 34 11.70 9.97 10.47
CA ALA A 34 12.71 9.92 9.41
C ALA A 34 13.53 11.22 9.39
N THR A 35 14.86 11.10 9.42
CA THR A 35 15.79 12.23 9.32
C THR A 35 16.08 12.51 7.84
N VAL A 36 15.75 13.71 7.38
CA VAL A 36 15.87 14.16 5.99
C VAL A 36 16.69 15.45 5.92
N VAL A 37 17.03 15.87 4.71
CA VAL A 37 17.64 17.18 4.43
C VAL A 37 16.78 17.87 3.40
N ASP A 38 16.42 19.15 3.64
CA ASP A 38 15.61 19.98 2.75
C ASP A 38 14.22 19.37 2.43
N ALA A 39 13.48 19.02 3.48
CA ALA A 39 12.12 18.49 3.31
C ALA A 39 11.10 19.58 2.97
N ASP A 40 10.46 19.45 1.80
CA ASP A 40 9.31 20.27 1.38
C ASP A 40 7.95 19.62 1.69
N LEU A 41 7.94 18.66 2.64
CA LEU A 41 6.72 17.95 3.04
C LEU A 41 5.95 18.78 4.07
N VAL A 42 4.61 18.72 4.00
CA VAL A 42 3.71 19.33 4.97
C VAL A 42 2.86 18.28 5.68
N VAL A 43 2.31 18.66 6.83
CA VAL A 43 1.37 17.81 7.58
C VAL A 43 0.18 17.43 6.70
N GLY A 44 -0.12 16.13 6.66
CA GLY A 44 -1.21 15.58 5.86
C GLY A 44 -0.80 15.08 4.47
N ASP A 45 0.44 15.32 4.04
CA ASP A 45 0.96 14.74 2.80
C ASP A 45 1.03 13.21 2.88
N ILE A 46 0.78 12.56 1.75
CA ILE A 46 0.84 11.09 1.64
C ILE A 46 2.13 10.74 0.90
N VAL A 47 2.95 9.89 1.52
CA VAL A 47 4.26 9.49 1.01
C VAL A 47 4.34 7.98 0.83
N LEU A 48 4.94 7.55 -0.27
CA LEU A 48 5.39 6.18 -0.48
C LEU A 48 6.80 6.05 0.08
N ILE A 49 7.01 5.08 0.97
CA ILE A 49 8.28 4.80 1.62
C ILE A 49 8.99 3.67 0.89
N GLU A 50 10.25 3.91 0.55
CA GLU A 50 11.19 2.88 0.15
C GLU A 50 12.28 2.85 1.22
N SER A 51 12.38 1.78 2.01
CA SER A 51 13.28 1.69 3.16
C SER A 51 14.10 0.42 3.10
N GLY A 52 15.30 0.44 3.68
CA GLY A 52 16.10 -0.77 3.92
C GLY A 52 15.42 -1.76 4.88
N TRP A 53 14.42 -1.32 5.66
CA TRP A 53 13.61 -2.21 6.48
C TRP A 53 12.50 -2.87 5.66
N SER A 54 12.50 -4.20 5.61
CA SER A 54 11.55 -5.01 4.81
C SER A 54 10.09 -4.73 5.17
N THR A 55 9.80 -4.46 6.44
CA THR A 55 8.45 -4.18 6.94
C THR A 55 7.96 -2.79 6.55
N LEU A 56 8.85 -1.81 6.39
CA LEU A 56 8.52 -0.43 6.01
C LEU A 56 8.64 -0.17 4.50
N ASN A 57 9.35 -1.03 3.78
CA ASN A 57 9.51 -0.92 2.34
C ASN A 57 8.18 -1.09 1.61
N GLY A 58 7.82 -0.13 0.75
CA GLY A 58 6.58 -0.14 -0.01
C GLY A 58 5.34 0.27 0.80
N ARG A 59 5.47 0.75 2.04
CA ARG A 59 4.33 1.31 2.78
C ARG A 59 3.97 2.70 2.28
N VAL A 60 2.68 3.01 2.34
CA VAL A 60 2.14 4.34 2.01
C VAL A 60 1.55 4.92 3.29
N VAL A 61 2.08 6.04 3.73
CA VAL A 61 1.75 6.62 5.03
C VAL A 61 1.48 8.11 4.93
N ARG A 62 0.75 8.65 5.90
CA ARG A 62 0.50 10.08 6.04
C ARG A 62 1.58 10.71 6.94
N VAL A 63 2.01 11.91 6.59
CA VAL A 63 2.94 12.70 7.38
C VAL A 63 2.18 13.40 8.51
N LYS A 64 2.57 13.10 9.76
CA LYS A 64 1.96 13.70 10.96
C LYS A 64 2.59 15.05 11.32
N ALA A 65 3.91 15.12 11.22
CA ALA A 65 4.68 16.33 11.47
C ALA A 65 5.83 16.39 10.46
N ALA A 66 6.11 17.58 9.94
CA ALA A 66 7.21 17.79 9.03
C ALA A 66 8.00 19.02 9.43
N THR A 67 9.32 18.88 9.46
CA THR A 67 10.28 19.97 9.53
C THR A 67 11.29 19.79 8.40
N ALA A 68 12.10 20.81 8.13
CA ALA A 68 13.12 20.76 7.09
C ALA A 68 14.14 19.61 7.28
N VAL A 69 14.28 19.08 8.51
CA VAL A 69 15.26 18.04 8.87
C VAL A 69 14.65 16.75 9.43
N SER A 70 13.36 16.74 9.74
CA SER A 70 12.69 15.57 10.34
C SER A 70 11.24 15.44 9.89
N ILE A 71 10.85 14.21 9.55
CA ILE A 71 9.50 13.83 9.13
C ILE A 71 8.98 12.76 10.07
N THR A 72 7.89 13.05 10.77
CA THR A 72 7.18 12.07 11.61
C THR A 72 6.10 11.38 10.78
N LEU A 73 6.20 10.06 10.69
CA LEU A 73 5.24 9.19 10.01
C LEU A 73 4.10 8.83 10.96
N GLU A 74 2.87 8.94 10.49
CA GLU A 74 1.69 8.65 11.32
C GLU A 74 1.38 7.15 11.36
N ASP A 75 1.11 6.65 12.57
CA ASP A 75 0.66 5.26 12.83
C ASP A 75 1.67 4.18 12.40
N ILE A 76 2.96 4.52 12.47
CA ILE A 76 4.08 3.60 12.23
C ILE A 76 4.87 3.45 13.52
N ASP A 77 4.65 2.33 14.20
CA ASP A 77 5.40 1.92 15.38
C ASP A 77 6.67 1.16 14.97
N THR A 78 7.82 1.76 15.25
CA THR A 78 9.16 1.18 15.02
C THR A 78 9.90 0.88 16.33
N SER A 79 9.16 0.75 17.44
CA SER A 79 9.74 0.46 18.76
C SER A 79 10.42 -0.91 18.83
N ASP A 80 10.01 -1.87 18.00
CA ASP A 80 10.63 -3.19 17.94
C ASP A 80 11.99 -3.17 17.21
N THR A 81 13.06 -3.07 18.01
CA THR A 81 14.46 -3.10 17.54
C THR A 81 14.89 -4.40 16.85
N GLN A 82 14.15 -5.51 16.99
CA GLN A 82 14.42 -6.75 16.24
C GLN A 82 13.95 -6.64 14.79
N SER A 83 12.75 -6.11 14.60
CA SER A 83 12.17 -5.85 13.27
C SER A 83 12.75 -4.60 12.61
N PHE A 84 13.26 -3.65 13.41
CA PHE A 84 13.79 -2.36 12.98
C PHE A 84 15.20 -2.13 13.54
N PRO A 85 16.23 -2.81 13.01
CA PRO A 85 17.60 -2.62 13.49
C PRO A 85 18.08 -1.19 13.25
N ALA A 86 18.64 -0.58 14.29
CA ALA A 86 19.12 0.80 14.26
C ALA A 86 20.20 0.99 13.17
N GLY A 87 20.10 2.07 12.41
CA GLY A 87 21.07 2.42 11.36
C GLY A 87 20.86 1.77 9.99
N SER A 88 19.96 0.77 9.88
CA SER A 88 19.64 0.11 8.60
C SER A 88 18.34 0.60 7.95
N GLY A 89 17.71 1.63 8.52
CA GLY A 89 16.41 2.12 8.07
C GLY A 89 16.46 3.08 6.88
N GLY A 90 17.63 3.56 6.47
CA GLY A 90 17.77 4.58 5.41
C GLY A 90 17.06 4.22 4.10
N GLY A 91 16.62 5.24 3.37
CA GLY A 91 15.74 5.03 2.23
C GLY A 91 15.32 6.31 1.50
N THR A 92 14.23 6.24 0.74
CA THR A 92 13.63 7.38 0.04
C THR A 92 12.14 7.51 0.32
N LEU A 93 11.67 8.75 0.44
CA LEU A 93 10.27 9.13 0.51
C LEU A 93 9.85 9.74 -0.82
N LYS A 94 8.76 9.28 -1.40
CA LYS A 94 8.16 9.87 -2.60
C LYS A 94 6.79 10.41 -2.25
N LYS A 95 6.63 11.74 -2.24
CA LYS A 95 5.33 12.38 -2.05
C LYS A 95 4.44 12.13 -3.26
N ILE A 96 3.17 11.85 -3.01
CA ILE A 96 2.15 11.70 -4.04
C ILE A 96 1.51 13.08 -4.27
N GLU A 97 1.61 13.61 -5.48
CA GLU A 97 1.07 14.93 -5.80
C GLU A 97 -0.37 14.86 -6.29
N THR A 98 -0.68 13.90 -7.16
CA THR A 98 -2.00 13.77 -7.76
C THR A 98 -2.54 12.34 -7.68
N TRP A 99 -3.86 12.26 -7.45
CA TRP A 99 -4.61 11.03 -7.41
C TRP A 99 -5.61 11.01 -8.55
N VAL A 100 -5.73 9.87 -9.24
CA VAL A 100 -6.73 9.64 -10.26
C VAL A 100 -7.70 8.58 -9.77
N GLN A 101 -9.00 8.92 -9.79
CA GLN A 101 -10.05 7.98 -9.42
C GLN A 101 -10.23 6.92 -10.51
N ILE A 102 -10.39 5.67 -10.10
CA ILE A 102 -10.83 4.56 -10.95
C ILE A 102 -12.36 4.46 -10.82
N PRO A 103 -13.14 4.93 -11.81
CA PRO A 103 -14.59 4.85 -11.78
C PRO A 103 -15.09 3.44 -12.15
N GLN A 104 -16.37 3.18 -11.90
CA GLN A 104 -17.09 2.00 -12.42
C GLN A 104 -16.46 0.65 -12.05
N ILE A 105 -15.98 0.53 -10.82
CA ILE A 105 -15.54 -0.74 -10.25
C ILE A 105 -16.78 -1.60 -9.99
N THR A 106 -16.85 -2.75 -10.65
CA THR A 106 -17.95 -3.71 -10.50
C THR A 106 -17.70 -4.70 -9.37
N ASP A 107 -16.43 -5.01 -9.10
CA ASP A 107 -16.04 -5.98 -8.07
C ASP A 107 -14.63 -5.70 -7.54
N VAL A 108 -14.41 -6.02 -6.26
CA VAL A 108 -13.11 -5.95 -5.59
C VAL A 108 -12.87 -7.27 -4.87
N ALA A 109 -11.96 -8.07 -5.40
CA ALA A 109 -11.59 -9.35 -4.82
C ALA A 109 -10.24 -9.22 -4.11
N PHE A 110 -10.17 -9.67 -2.87
CA PHE A 110 -8.92 -9.79 -2.10
C PHE A 110 -8.51 -11.25 -2.05
N SER A 111 -7.21 -11.51 -2.23
CA SER A 111 -6.62 -12.83 -2.17
C SER A 111 -5.31 -12.78 -1.37
N GLY A 112 -5.02 -13.84 -0.61
CA GLY A 112 -3.81 -13.93 0.20
C GLY A 112 -3.88 -13.14 1.51
N GLY A 113 -2.73 -12.98 2.17
CA GLY A 113 -2.63 -12.43 3.53
C GLY A 113 -2.92 -13.45 4.65
N GLU A 114 -3.03 -14.73 4.29
CA GLU A 114 -3.25 -15.83 5.22
C GLU A 114 -1.93 -16.18 5.93
N GLN A 115 -2.00 -16.38 7.25
CA GLN A 115 -0.87 -16.86 8.02
C GLN A 115 -0.58 -18.33 7.67
N GLN A 116 0.62 -18.60 7.20
CA GLN A 116 1.09 -19.97 7.00
C GLN A 116 1.62 -20.54 8.33
N TYR A 117 1.42 -21.84 8.51
CA TYR A 117 1.86 -22.59 9.68
C TYR A 117 2.69 -23.79 9.23
N THR A 118 3.78 -24.05 9.94
CA THR A 118 4.52 -25.31 9.83
C THR A 118 4.23 -26.15 11.06
N ASP A 119 3.85 -27.40 10.82
CA ASP A 119 3.75 -28.41 11.88
C ASP A 119 5.16 -28.86 12.28
N VAL A 120 5.53 -28.55 13.52
CA VAL A 120 6.76 -29.05 14.13
C VAL A 120 6.37 -30.22 15.04
N VAL A 121 6.79 -31.42 14.65
CA VAL A 121 6.66 -32.64 15.45
C VAL A 121 8.06 -33.08 15.85
N PHE A 122 8.40 -32.95 17.12
CA PHE A 122 9.63 -33.53 17.67
C PHE A 122 9.40 -35.02 17.96
N LEU A 123 10.43 -35.84 17.80
CA LEU A 123 10.35 -37.30 17.96
C LEU A 123 9.92 -37.72 19.40
N GLU A 124 10.10 -36.84 20.37
CA GLU A 124 9.78 -37.04 21.79
C GLU A 124 8.35 -36.60 22.14
N ASP A 125 7.72 -35.76 21.32
CA ASP A 125 6.41 -35.18 21.61
C ASP A 125 5.30 -36.03 20.96
N LYS A 126 4.29 -36.41 21.77
CA LYS A 126 3.11 -37.18 21.31
C LYS A 126 2.12 -36.36 20.48
N GLN A 127 2.30 -35.05 20.41
CA GLN A 127 1.42 -34.11 19.70
C GLN A 127 2.25 -33.05 18.99
N GLY A 128 1.99 -32.83 17.69
CA GLY A 128 2.60 -31.76 16.92
C GLY A 128 2.17 -30.38 17.40
N ARG A 129 3.09 -29.41 17.29
CA ARG A 129 2.81 -27.99 17.55
C ARG A 129 2.92 -27.22 16.24
N GLN A 130 2.01 -26.28 16.01
CA GLN A 130 2.07 -25.38 14.87
C GLN A 130 2.87 -24.13 15.20
N VAL A 131 3.83 -23.81 14.34
CA VAL A 131 4.61 -22.57 14.41
C VAL A 131 4.24 -21.71 13.21
N PRO A 132 3.78 -20.46 13.41
CA PRO A 132 3.52 -19.53 12.30
C PRO A 132 4.83 -19.21 11.58
N THR A 133 4.84 -19.32 10.25
CA THR A 133 6.01 -19.04 9.42
C THR A 133 5.89 -17.65 8.79
N ASP A 134 5.19 -17.58 7.67
CA ASP A 134 5.10 -16.39 6.82
C ASP A 134 3.64 -16.07 6.52
N LYS A 135 3.36 -14.80 6.24
CA LYS A 135 2.07 -14.42 5.67
C LYS A 135 2.15 -14.58 4.15
N SER A 136 1.12 -15.17 3.54
CA SER A 136 1.06 -15.29 2.08
C SER A 136 0.99 -13.92 1.41
N ALA A 137 1.58 -13.81 0.21
CA ALA A 137 1.53 -12.59 -0.57
C ALA A 137 0.08 -12.19 -0.84
N ALA A 138 -0.27 -10.97 -0.46
CA ALA A 138 -1.62 -10.44 -0.64
C ALA A 138 -1.74 -9.72 -1.99
N SER A 139 -2.84 -9.95 -2.69
CA SER A 139 -3.18 -9.26 -3.92
C SER A 139 -4.64 -8.82 -3.90
N MET A 140 -4.92 -7.76 -4.64
CA MET A 140 -6.26 -7.22 -4.82
C MET A 140 -6.55 -7.10 -6.30
N VAL A 141 -7.66 -7.68 -6.75
CA VAL A 141 -8.12 -7.61 -8.13
C VAL A 141 -9.35 -6.73 -8.19
N LEU A 142 -9.26 -5.65 -8.96
CA LEU A 142 -10.35 -4.74 -9.26
C LEU A 142 -10.89 -5.07 -10.65
N THR A 143 -12.18 -5.38 -10.74
CA THR A 143 -12.87 -5.52 -12.02
C THR A 143 -13.56 -4.21 -12.35
N ILE A 144 -13.23 -3.62 -13.49
CA ILE A 144 -13.74 -2.33 -13.95
C ILE A 144 -14.47 -2.48 -15.27
N ALA A 145 -15.47 -1.62 -15.52
CA ALA A 145 -16.02 -1.48 -16.87
C ALA A 145 -14.96 -0.89 -17.81
N ASP A 146 -14.84 -1.40 -19.03
CA ASP A 146 -13.90 -0.89 -20.02
C ASP A 146 -14.41 0.44 -20.60
N ASP A 147 -13.63 1.49 -20.36
CA ASP A 147 -13.80 2.81 -20.99
C ASP A 147 -12.41 3.37 -21.35
N PRO A 148 -11.92 3.13 -22.57
CA PRO A 148 -10.56 3.53 -22.99
C PRO A 148 -10.37 5.05 -23.11
N GLY A 149 -11.46 5.84 -23.10
CA GLY A 149 -11.40 7.30 -23.22
C GLY A 149 -11.02 8.01 -21.93
N LYS A 150 -10.94 7.30 -20.80
CA LYS A 150 -10.77 7.91 -19.48
C LYS A 150 -9.30 8.11 -19.12
N PRO A 151 -8.97 9.18 -18.36
CA PRO A 151 -7.59 9.52 -18.02
C PRO A 151 -6.90 8.46 -17.13
N PHE A 152 -7.66 7.67 -16.37
CA PHE A 152 -7.10 6.63 -15.50
C PHE A 152 -6.39 5.51 -16.28
N VAL A 153 -6.84 5.21 -17.50
CA VAL A 153 -6.28 4.12 -18.32
C VAL A 153 -4.81 4.35 -18.61
N LYS A 154 -4.44 5.59 -19.00
CA LYS A 154 -3.04 5.95 -19.29
C LYS A 154 -2.15 5.85 -18.06
N VAL A 155 -2.68 6.18 -16.89
CA VAL A 155 -1.95 6.07 -15.61
C VAL A 155 -1.69 4.61 -15.28
N LEU A 156 -2.71 3.75 -15.39
CA LEU A 156 -2.57 2.31 -15.13
C LEU A 156 -1.68 1.59 -16.16
N GLU A 157 -1.70 2.01 -17.42
CA GLU A 157 -0.79 1.47 -18.44
C GLU A 157 0.66 1.90 -18.21
N ALA A 158 0.88 3.15 -17.78
CA ALA A 158 2.20 3.63 -17.40
C ALA A 158 2.73 2.90 -16.14
N ALA A 159 1.85 2.64 -15.18
CA ALA A 159 2.13 1.84 -13.99
C ALA A 159 2.58 0.41 -14.33
N ASP A 160 1.81 -0.28 -15.18
CA ASP A 160 2.09 -1.64 -15.65
C ASP A 160 3.43 -1.72 -16.39
N ALA A 161 3.73 -0.73 -17.24
CA ALA A 161 5.01 -0.64 -17.94
C ALA A 161 6.18 -0.29 -17.00
N GLY A 162 5.92 0.57 -16.00
CA GLY A 162 6.91 1.06 -15.05
C GLY A 162 7.41 -0.03 -14.10
N ARG A 163 6.56 -1.00 -13.74
CA ARG A 163 6.87 -2.08 -12.78
C ARG A 163 7.51 -1.55 -11.49
N LYS A 164 6.96 -0.46 -10.98
CA LYS A 164 7.37 0.16 -9.71
C LYS A 164 6.26 -0.02 -8.68
N VAL A 165 6.64 0.04 -7.41
CA VAL A 165 5.67 0.11 -6.33
C VAL A 165 4.98 1.46 -6.42
N GLU A 166 3.65 1.43 -6.47
CA GLU A 166 2.82 2.62 -6.57
C GLU A 166 1.76 2.61 -5.49
N ALA A 167 1.34 3.81 -5.11
CA ALA A 167 0.33 4.00 -4.09
C ALA A 167 -1.08 3.91 -4.68
N ALA A 168 -1.94 3.15 -4.01
CA ALA A 168 -3.37 3.12 -4.24
C ALA A 168 -4.09 3.42 -2.93
N ARG A 169 -5.27 4.04 -3.01
CA ARG A 169 -6.10 4.32 -1.84
C ARG A 169 -7.55 3.93 -2.06
N LEU A 170 -8.14 3.34 -1.04
CA LEU A 170 -9.57 3.07 -0.95
C LEU A 170 -10.17 4.03 0.07
N ASN A 171 -11.00 4.95 -0.39
CA ASN A 171 -11.78 5.84 0.46
C ASN A 171 -13.12 5.17 0.77
N LEU A 172 -13.41 4.94 2.04
CA LEU A 172 -14.67 4.38 2.51
C LEU A 172 -15.67 5.49 2.83
N PRO A 173 -16.99 5.22 2.74
CA PRO A 173 -17.99 6.19 3.17
C PRO A 173 -17.84 6.47 4.67
N GLY A 174 -17.59 7.74 5.02
CA GLY A 174 -17.34 8.19 6.39
C GLY A 174 -15.88 8.52 6.71
N ASN A 175 -15.14 9.09 5.75
CA ASN A 175 -13.79 9.66 5.86
C ASN A 175 -12.63 8.69 6.17
N ASP A 176 -12.90 7.41 6.41
CA ASP A 176 -11.84 6.40 6.52
C ASP A 176 -11.13 6.22 5.18
N THR A 177 -9.81 6.17 5.21
CA THR A 177 -8.99 5.90 4.02
C THR A 177 -8.00 4.79 4.33
N ILE A 178 -7.92 3.82 3.42
CA ILE A 178 -6.95 2.73 3.46
C ILE A 178 -5.95 2.95 2.33
N TYR A 179 -4.66 2.94 2.67
CA TYR A 179 -3.57 3.08 1.74
C TYR A 179 -2.88 1.74 1.48
N TYR A 180 -2.53 1.52 0.22
CA TYR A 180 -1.87 0.32 -0.29
C TYR A 180 -0.67 0.72 -1.12
N GLY A 181 0.50 0.14 -0.86
CA GLY A 181 1.62 0.15 -1.80
C GLY A 181 1.65 -1.16 -2.57
N ALA A 182 1.55 -1.10 -3.90
CA ALA A 182 1.39 -2.29 -4.72
C ALA A 182 2.07 -2.14 -6.08
N TYR A 183 2.47 -3.28 -6.67
CA TYR A 183 2.69 -3.33 -8.11
C TYR A 183 1.34 -3.38 -8.80
N THR A 184 1.09 -2.39 -9.64
CA THR A 184 -0.14 -2.31 -10.43
C THR A 184 0.09 -2.97 -11.78
N SER A 185 -0.72 -3.97 -12.10
CA SER A 185 -0.77 -4.56 -13.43
C SER A 185 -2.15 -4.40 -14.02
N PHE A 186 -2.21 -4.10 -15.31
CA PHE A 186 -3.46 -3.80 -15.99
C PHE A 186 -3.65 -4.71 -17.21
N SER A 187 -4.77 -5.45 -17.23
CA SER A 187 -5.09 -6.27 -18.40
C SER A 187 -5.38 -5.37 -19.60
N LYS A 188 -4.62 -5.56 -20.67
CA LYS A 188 -4.85 -4.90 -21.97
C LYS A 188 -6.05 -5.47 -22.72
N GLN A 189 -6.44 -6.70 -22.39
CA GLN A 189 -7.52 -7.39 -23.06
C GLN A 189 -8.80 -7.29 -22.21
N PRO A 190 -9.88 -6.75 -22.78
CA PRO A 190 -11.17 -6.81 -22.12
C PRO A 190 -11.77 -8.21 -22.19
N THR A 191 -12.49 -8.59 -21.14
CA THR A 191 -13.27 -9.82 -21.12
C THR A 191 -14.60 -9.57 -21.80
N VAL A 192 -14.90 -10.33 -22.85
CA VAL A 192 -16.14 -10.22 -23.62
C VAL A 192 -17.04 -11.39 -23.24
N SER A 193 -18.16 -11.12 -22.56
CA SER A 193 -19.20 -12.11 -22.34
C SER A 193 -20.56 -11.62 -22.85
N ARG A 194 -21.31 -12.51 -23.50
CA ARG A 194 -22.59 -12.17 -24.12
C ARG A 194 -23.62 -11.81 -23.04
N GLY A 195 -24.17 -10.60 -23.11
CA GLY A 195 -25.17 -10.09 -22.14
C GLY A 195 -24.59 -9.27 -20.99
N ASN A 196 -23.27 -9.08 -20.93
CA ASN A 196 -22.62 -8.27 -19.89
C ASN A 196 -21.88 -7.08 -20.48
N VAL A 197 -21.62 -6.08 -19.64
CA VAL A 197 -20.73 -4.95 -19.95
C VAL A 197 -19.31 -5.47 -20.13
N LEU A 198 -18.58 -4.88 -21.07
CA LEU A 198 -17.15 -5.15 -21.29
C LEU A 198 -16.36 -4.79 -20.03
N THR A 199 -15.58 -5.73 -19.48
CA THR A 199 -14.81 -5.49 -18.25
C THR A 199 -13.32 -5.73 -18.44
N ARG A 200 -12.51 -5.04 -17.63
CA ARG A 200 -11.06 -5.23 -17.51
C ARG A 200 -10.68 -5.43 -16.06
N THR A 201 -9.53 -6.05 -15.85
CA THR A 201 -9.00 -6.33 -14.52
C THR A 201 -7.75 -5.51 -14.27
N VAL A 202 -7.70 -4.89 -13.09
CA VAL A 202 -6.51 -4.27 -12.52
C VAL A 202 -6.09 -5.15 -11.35
N ASN A 203 -4.87 -5.68 -11.39
CA ASN A 203 -4.31 -6.46 -10.31
C ASN A 203 -3.30 -5.61 -9.52
N LEU A 204 -3.44 -5.60 -8.21
CA LEU A 204 -2.57 -4.89 -7.28
C LEU A 204 -1.89 -5.91 -6.38
N ALA A 205 -0.60 -6.16 -6.63
CA ALA A 205 0.19 -7.04 -5.79
C ALA A 205 0.76 -6.22 -4.62
N LEU A 206 0.18 -6.38 -3.43
CA LEU A 206 0.53 -5.61 -2.23
C LEU A 206 1.97 -5.94 -1.81
N GLN A 207 2.78 -4.90 -1.61
CA GLN A 207 4.18 -5.03 -1.20
C GLN A 207 4.38 -4.85 0.30
N ALA A 208 3.43 -4.22 0.98
CA ALA A 208 3.47 -4.00 2.41
C ALA A 208 2.07 -4.08 3.03
N GLU A 209 2.02 -4.17 4.35
CA GLU A 209 0.76 -4.12 5.08
C GLU A 209 0.04 -2.78 4.82
N PRO A 210 -1.29 -2.81 4.62
CA PRO A 210 -2.06 -1.60 4.36
C PRO A 210 -2.12 -0.72 5.60
N THR A 211 -2.00 0.60 5.40
CA THR A 211 -2.14 1.59 6.48
C THR A 211 -3.55 2.15 6.46
N ARG A 212 -4.27 2.04 7.57
CA ARG A 212 -5.65 2.51 7.70
C ARG A 212 -5.71 3.71 8.63
N TYR A 213 -6.24 4.82 8.14
CA TYR A 213 -6.54 5.97 8.98
C TYR A 213 -8.05 6.03 9.24
N LEU A 214 -8.40 6.06 10.53
CA LEU A 214 -9.75 6.32 11.01
C LEU A 214 -9.92 7.83 11.17
N ALA A 215 -11.09 8.34 10.79
CA ALA A 215 -11.47 9.73 11.03
C ALA A 215 -11.97 9.97 12.45
#